data_AF-A0A7C5GH10-F1
#
_entry.id   AF-A0A7C5GH10-F1
#
_cell.length_a   1.000
_cell.length_b   1.000
_cell.length_c   1.000
_cell.angle_alpha   90.00
_cell.angle_beta   90.00
_cell.angle_gamma   90.00
#
_symmetry.space_group_name_H-M   'P 1'
#
loop_
_entity.id
_entity.type
_entity.pdbx_description
1 polymer ?
#
loop_
_entity_poly.entity_id
_entity_poly.type
_entity_poly.pdbx_seq_one_letter_code
_entity_poly.pdbx_strand_id
1 'polypeptide(L)'
;LFVHAPGRRLLVASGDGNGFVVEEDDVLAQTRSGKQVLNVGDGRAAVCVPVEGDHVAVVSQNRKLLVFPLAELPQMTRGKGVRLQKYNAARGKQGVLELDGGLSDVKTFEMAMGLSWPAAGARTRTEADMSPWLGKRAGVGKAPPHGFPRDNRFG
;
A
#
# COMPACT_ATOMS: atom_id res chain seq x y z
N LEU A 1 4.68 3.20 -16.68
CA LEU A 1 4.31 1.90 -17.29
C LEU A 1 5.40 0.92 -16.92
N PHE A 2 5.09 -0.21 -16.29
CA PHE A 2 6.08 -1.24 -15.98
C PHE A 2 6.29 -2.15 -17.20
N VAL A 3 7.55 -2.50 -17.50
CA VAL A 3 7.85 -3.59 -18.43
C VAL A 3 7.58 -4.90 -17.69
N HIS A 4 6.84 -5.81 -18.32
CA HIS A 4 6.52 -7.12 -17.76
C HIS A 4 7.78 -7.93 -17.45
N ALA A 5 7.85 -8.53 -16.27
CA ALA A 5 8.91 -9.45 -15.86
C ALA A 5 8.29 -10.78 -15.40
N PRO A 6 8.52 -11.89 -16.12
CA PRO A 6 7.96 -13.20 -15.75
C PRO A 6 8.33 -13.60 -14.31
N GLY A 7 7.36 -14.09 -13.54
CA GLY A 7 7.55 -14.52 -12.15
C GLY A 7 7.63 -13.39 -11.12
N ARG A 8 7.43 -12.13 -11.52
CA ARG A 8 7.31 -11.00 -10.59
C ARG A 8 5.92 -10.99 -9.97
N ARG A 9 5.85 -10.64 -8.68
CA ARG A 9 4.60 -10.38 -7.96
C ARG A 9 4.36 -8.89 -7.84
N LEU A 10 3.10 -8.47 -7.92
CA LEU A 10 2.66 -7.10 -7.76
C LEU A 10 1.77 -6.98 -6.54
N LEU A 11 1.91 -5.89 -5.80
CA LEU A 11 0.97 -5.48 -4.78
C LEU A 11 0.01 -4.46 -5.39
N VAL A 12 -1.28 -4.78 -5.41
CA VAL A 12 -2.34 -3.89 -5.88
C VAL A 12 -3.23 -3.46 -4.72
N ALA A 13 -3.61 -2.18 -4.69
CA ALA A 13 -4.48 -1.66 -3.63
C ALA A 13 -5.42 -0.53 -4.10
N SER A 14 -6.60 -0.48 -3.49
CA SER A 14 -7.59 0.58 -3.67
C SER A 14 -7.35 1.75 -2.73
N GLY A 15 -7.90 2.92 -3.07
CA GLY A 15 -7.90 4.11 -2.21
C GLY A 15 -8.55 3.87 -0.84
N ASP A 16 -9.49 2.94 -0.76
CA ASP A 16 -10.13 2.54 0.50
C ASP A 16 -9.22 1.65 1.36
N GLY A 17 -7.99 1.37 0.93
CA GLY A 17 -6.99 0.59 1.67
C GLY A 17 -7.28 -0.90 1.72
N ASN A 18 -7.87 -1.46 0.67
CA ASN A 18 -7.92 -2.90 0.46
C ASN A 18 -6.95 -3.30 -0.65
N GLY A 19 -6.23 -4.40 -0.47
CA GLY A 19 -5.24 -4.85 -1.44
C GLY A 19 -4.87 -6.31 -1.27
N PHE A 20 -4.11 -6.83 -2.23
CA PHE A 20 -3.63 -8.20 -2.29
C PHE A 20 -2.41 -8.31 -3.21
N VAL A 21 -1.69 -9.42 -3.10
CA VAL A 21 -0.58 -9.73 -4.01
C VAL A 21 -1.13 -10.50 -5.21
N VAL A 22 -0.69 -10.14 -6.42
CA VAL A 22 -1.06 -10.82 -7.67
C VAL A 22 0.20 -11.21 -8.43
N GLU A 23 0.21 -12.38 -9.05
CA GLU A 23 1.27 -12.75 -9.98
C GLU A 23 1.17 -11.85 -11.22
N GLU A 24 2.28 -11.32 -11.72
CA GLU A 24 2.24 -10.42 -12.85
C GLU A 24 1.68 -11.09 -14.12
N ASP A 25 1.90 -12.40 -14.27
CA ASP A 25 1.33 -13.21 -15.35
C ASP A 25 -0.21 -13.20 -15.32
N ASP A 26 -0.80 -13.10 -14.12
CA ASP A 26 -2.25 -12.98 -13.93
C ASP A 26 -2.77 -11.57 -14.27
N VAL A 27 -1.92 -10.58 -14.46
CA VAL A 27 -2.33 -9.20 -14.82
C VAL A 27 -2.36 -9.01 -16.34
N LEU A 28 -1.74 -9.91 -17.11
CA LEU A 28 -1.72 -9.83 -18.57
C LEU A 28 -3.13 -9.99 -19.16
N ALA A 29 -3.57 -8.98 -19.90
CA ALA A 29 -4.82 -9.02 -20.65
C ALA A 29 -4.59 -9.57 -22.05
N GLN A 30 -5.35 -10.60 -22.44
CA GLN A 30 -5.29 -11.17 -23.79
C GLN A 30 -6.14 -10.39 -24.82
N THR A 31 -7.00 -9.48 -24.36
CA THR A 31 -7.94 -8.73 -25.21
C THR A 31 -7.75 -7.22 -25.07
N ARG A 32 -8.19 -6.47 -26.09
CA ARG A 32 -8.15 -4.99 -26.08
C ARG A 32 -9.02 -4.36 -24.98
N SER A 33 -9.98 -5.10 -24.42
CA SER A 33 -10.83 -4.64 -23.32
C SER A 33 -10.11 -4.61 -21.96
N GLY A 34 -8.87 -5.12 -21.87
CA GLY A 34 -8.15 -5.24 -20.62
C GLY A 34 -8.69 -6.35 -19.71
N LYS A 35 -8.04 -6.52 -18.55
CA LYS A 35 -8.43 -7.47 -17.49
C LYS A 35 -8.62 -6.70 -16.18
N GLN A 36 -9.80 -6.82 -15.58
CA GLN A 36 -10.05 -6.23 -14.27
C GLN A 36 -9.52 -7.16 -13.17
N VAL A 37 -8.42 -6.75 -12.54
CA VAL A 37 -7.77 -7.46 -11.43
C VAL A 37 -8.26 -6.93 -10.08
N LEU A 38 -8.25 -5.61 -9.87
CA LEU A 38 -8.69 -4.99 -8.63
C LEU A 38 -10.15 -4.51 -8.73
N ASN A 39 -11.00 -4.94 -7.82
CA ASN A 39 -12.38 -4.47 -7.69
C ASN A 39 -12.46 -3.34 -6.67
N VAL A 40 -12.74 -2.13 -7.14
CA VAL A 40 -12.71 -0.91 -6.31
C VAL A 40 -14.09 -0.40 -5.90
N GLY A 41 -15.17 -0.99 -6.40
CA GLY A 41 -16.53 -0.46 -6.16
C GLY A 41 -16.64 0.97 -6.68
N ASP A 42 -17.13 1.87 -5.84
CA ASP A 42 -17.20 3.32 -6.12
C ASP A 42 -15.86 4.05 -5.90
N GLY A 43 -14.86 3.34 -5.37
CA GLY A 43 -13.52 3.86 -5.14
C GLY A 43 -12.63 3.84 -6.39
N ARG A 44 -11.34 4.11 -6.19
CA ARG A 44 -10.32 4.07 -7.25
C ARG A 44 -9.16 3.15 -6.92
N ALA A 45 -8.51 2.63 -7.95
CA ALA A 45 -7.19 2.00 -7.77
C ALA A 45 -6.19 3.09 -7.37
N ALA A 46 -5.39 2.81 -6.34
CA ALA A 46 -4.45 3.78 -5.79
C ALA A 46 -3.00 3.35 -5.98
N VAL A 47 -2.71 2.05 -5.88
CA VAL A 47 -1.35 1.52 -5.91
C VAL A 47 -1.28 0.27 -6.78
N CYS A 48 -0.21 0.19 -7.57
CA CYS A 48 0.26 -1.01 -8.26
C CYS A 48 1.80 -0.94 -8.27
N VAL A 49 2.44 -1.72 -7.41
CA VAL A 49 3.90 -1.71 -7.21
C VAL A 49 4.45 -3.13 -7.25
N PRO A 50 5.71 -3.32 -7.70
CA PRO A 50 6.37 -4.61 -7.56
C PRO A 50 6.54 -4.98 -6.09
N VAL A 51 6.46 -6.27 -5.81
CA VAL A 51 6.79 -6.82 -4.49
C VAL A 51 8.30 -7.00 -4.39
N GLU A 52 8.90 -6.29 -3.45
CA GLU A 52 10.32 -6.30 -3.12
C GLU A 52 10.46 -6.53 -1.61
N GLY A 53 11.20 -7.58 -1.22
CA GLY A 53 11.39 -7.93 0.18
C GLY A 53 10.20 -8.65 0.83
N ASP A 54 10.13 -8.54 2.16
CA ASP A 54 9.33 -9.40 3.03
C ASP A 54 8.30 -8.65 3.90
N HIS A 55 8.31 -7.31 3.86
CA HIS A 55 7.40 -6.46 4.63
C HIS A 55 6.69 -5.43 3.76
N VAL A 56 5.53 -4.99 4.25
CA VAL A 56 4.67 -3.99 3.61
C VAL A 56 4.62 -2.77 4.52
N ALA A 57 4.94 -1.60 3.97
CA ALA A 57 4.76 -0.30 4.60
C ALA A 57 3.56 0.42 3.96
N VAL A 58 2.58 0.80 4.77
CA VAL A 58 1.34 1.47 4.34
C VAL A 58 1.23 2.81 5.04
N VAL A 59 0.95 3.87 4.28
CA VAL A 59 0.68 5.20 4.83
C VAL A 59 -0.68 5.73 4.39
N SER A 60 -1.42 6.27 5.36
CA SER A 60 -2.72 6.89 5.16
C SER A 60 -2.63 8.37 4.77
N GLN A 61 -3.73 8.94 4.29
CA GLN A 61 -3.82 10.37 4.00
C GLN A 61 -3.70 11.24 5.27
N ASN A 62 -4.12 10.73 6.43
CA ASN A 62 -3.91 11.40 7.73
C ASN A 62 -2.53 11.15 8.36
N ARG A 63 -1.54 10.68 7.58
CA ARG A 63 -0.15 10.53 8.02
C ARG A 63 0.03 9.53 9.17
N LYS A 64 -0.59 8.36 9.04
CA LYS A 64 -0.32 7.18 9.88
C LYS A 64 0.39 6.12 9.04
N LEU A 65 1.54 5.67 9.51
CA LEU A 65 2.36 4.61 8.95
C LEU A 65 2.16 3.32 9.75
N LEU A 66 1.96 2.21 9.04
CA LEU A 66 1.92 0.85 9.56
C LEU A 66 2.87 -0.03 8.75
N VAL A 67 3.64 -0.87 9.42
CA VAL A 67 4.44 -1.93 8.81
C VAL A 67 3.91 -3.29 9.27
N PHE A 68 3.78 -4.25 8.36
CA PHE A 68 3.43 -5.63 8.68
C PHE A 68 4.09 -6.61 7.69
N PRO A 69 4.28 -7.89 8.07
CA PRO A 69 4.86 -8.91 7.18
C PRO A 69 4.02 -9.12 5.91
N LEU A 70 4.68 -9.22 4.75
CA LEU A 70 4.03 -9.49 3.46
C LEU A 70 3.20 -10.77 3.48
N ALA A 71 3.63 -11.77 4.27
CA ALA A 71 2.93 -13.04 4.45
C ALA A 71 1.50 -12.89 5.01
N GLU A 72 1.13 -11.74 5.59
CA GLU A 72 -0.25 -11.46 6.02
C GLU A 72 -1.18 -11.08 4.86
N LEU A 73 -0.66 -10.87 3.65
CA LEU A 73 -1.46 -10.61 2.45
C LEU A 73 -1.76 -11.90 1.69
N PRO A 74 -3.03 -12.09 1.27
CA PRO A 74 -3.35 -13.18 0.37
C PRO A 74 -2.78 -12.90 -1.02
N GLN A 75 -2.36 -13.97 -1.68
CA GLN A 75 -2.13 -13.98 -3.11
C GLN A 75 -3.45 -14.29 -3.82
N MET A 76 -3.86 -13.46 -4.77
CA MET A 76 -5.13 -13.62 -5.50
C MET A 76 -4.97 -13.24 -6.97
N THR A 77 -5.82 -13.81 -7.83
CA THR A 77 -5.84 -13.49 -9.27
C THR A 77 -6.71 -12.28 -9.59
N ARG A 78 -7.76 -12.03 -8.79
CA ARG A 78 -8.63 -10.85 -8.84
C ARG A 78 -9.43 -10.68 -7.55
N GLY A 79 -9.92 -9.47 -7.29
CA GLY A 79 -10.89 -9.21 -6.22
C GLY A 79 -10.76 -7.85 -5.58
N LYS A 80 -11.45 -7.65 -4.45
CA LYS A 80 -11.32 -6.42 -3.63
C LYS A 80 -10.05 -6.42 -2.76
N GLY A 81 -9.52 -7.61 -2.45
CA GLY A 81 -8.42 -7.76 -1.51
C GLY A 81 -8.86 -7.64 -0.04
N VAL A 82 -7.86 -7.62 0.84
CA VAL A 82 -8.04 -7.50 2.30
C VAL A 82 -7.61 -6.13 2.79
N ARG A 83 -8.13 -5.72 3.95
CA ARG A 83 -7.76 -4.45 4.59
C ARG A 83 -6.26 -4.40 4.89
N LEU A 84 -5.59 -3.36 4.38
CA LEU A 84 -4.17 -3.11 4.62
C LEU A 84 -3.95 -2.34 5.93
N GLN A 85 -4.66 -1.23 6.10
CA GLN A 85 -4.61 -0.33 7.26
C GLN A 85 -6.05 0.06 7.65
N LYS A 86 -6.33 0.29 8.93
CA LYS A 86 -7.64 0.80 9.38
C LYS A 86 -7.67 2.33 9.29
N TYR A 87 -8.74 2.84 8.70
CA TYR A 87 -9.10 4.25 8.62
C TYR A 87 -10.33 4.49 9.49
N ASN A 88 -10.26 5.50 10.35
CA ASN A 88 -11.36 5.92 11.19
C ASN A 88 -12.33 6.78 10.39
N ALA A 89 -13.60 6.62 10.72
CA ALA A 89 -14.68 7.43 10.19
C ALA A 89 -15.67 7.71 11.32
N ALA A 90 -16.28 8.88 11.31
CA ALA A 90 -17.38 9.23 12.18
C ALA A 90 -18.69 9.11 11.40
N ARG A 91 -19.68 8.42 11.97
CA ARG A 91 -21.01 8.29 11.36
C ARG A 91 -21.99 9.19 12.08
N GLY A 92 -22.62 10.11 11.34
CA GLY A 92 -23.64 11.02 11.85
C GLY A 92 -24.91 10.96 11.01
N LYS A 93 -25.93 11.74 11.40
CA LYS A 93 -27.21 11.83 10.69
C LYS A 93 -27.06 12.36 9.25
N GLN A 94 -25.99 13.12 8.97
CA GLN A 94 -25.68 13.70 7.65
C GLN A 94 -24.79 12.81 6.77
N GLY A 95 -24.41 11.61 7.24
CA GLY A 95 -23.57 10.67 6.47
C GLY A 95 -22.34 10.19 7.23
N VAL A 96 -21.37 9.69 6.48
CA VAL A 96 -20.07 9.21 6.99
C VAL A 96 -19.03 10.29 6.72
N LEU A 97 -18.38 10.80 7.76
CA LEU A 97 -17.22 11.67 7.66
C LEU A 97 -15.96 10.81 7.77
N GLU A 98 -15.21 10.71 6.68
CA GLU A 98 -13.90 10.07 6.69
C GLU A 98 -12.91 10.95 7.46
N LEU A 99 -12.40 10.46 8.58
CA LEU A 99 -11.42 11.20 9.40
C LEU A 99 -10.02 11.01 8.83
N ASP A 100 -9.75 9.82 8.28
CA ASP A 100 -8.41 9.42 7.89
C ASP A 100 -8.15 9.46 6.37
N GLY A 101 -9.20 9.75 5.57
CA GLY A 101 -9.18 9.98 4.11
C GLY A 101 -8.87 8.77 3.22
N GLY A 102 -8.29 7.71 3.78
CA GLY A 102 -7.98 6.49 3.05
C GLY A 102 -6.48 6.21 2.91
N LEU A 103 -6.17 5.36 1.93
CA LEU A 103 -4.81 5.03 1.54
C LEU A 103 -4.16 6.21 0.83
N SER A 104 -2.93 6.53 1.23
CA SER A 104 -2.08 7.47 0.48
C SER A 104 -1.09 6.72 -0.39
N ASP A 105 -0.33 5.78 0.18
CA ASP A 105 0.68 5.02 -0.56
C ASP A 105 1.05 3.69 0.12
N VAL A 106 1.61 2.76 -0.65
CA VAL A 106 2.13 1.48 -0.16
C VAL A 106 3.44 1.13 -0.84
N LYS A 107 4.40 0.65 -0.06
CA LYS A 107 5.67 0.14 -0.54
C LYS A 107 5.99 -1.20 0.12
N THR A 108 6.62 -2.09 -0.62
CA THR A 108 7.22 -3.30 -0.06
C THR A 108 8.72 -3.11 0.09
N PHE A 109 9.30 -3.71 1.11
CA PHE A 109 10.74 -3.62 1.38
C PHE A 109 11.23 -4.82 2.19
N GLU A 110 12.54 -5.02 2.21
CA GLU A 110 13.19 -6.00 3.08
C GLU A 110 13.43 -5.37 4.45
N MET A 111 12.85 -5.96 5.51
CA MET A 111 12.92 -5.38 6.87
C MET A 111 14.36 -5.16 7.33
N ALA A 112 15.26 -6.06 6.97
CA ALA A 112 16.69 -5.98 7.31
C ALA A 112 17.42 -4.78 6.67
N MET A 113 16.94 -4.31 5.51
CA MET A 113 17.52 -3.17 4.78
C MET A 113 16.90 -1.83 5.18
N GLY A 114 15.78 -1.87 5.91
CA GLY A 114 15.03 -0.68 6.29
C GLY A 114 14.22 -0.07 5.16
N LEU A 115 13.41 0.94 5.50
CA LEU A 115 12.52 1.60 4.56
C LEU A 115 13.16 2.87 4.00
N SER A 116 13.14 3.02 2.67
CA SER A 116 13.73 4.17 1.98
C SER A 116 12.70 5.00 1.22
N TRP A 117 12.85 6.33 1.25
CA TRP A 117 11.99 7.30 0.55
C TRP A 117 12.76 8.57 0.11
N PRO A 118 12.24 9.34 -0.87
CA PRO A 118 12.81 10.63 -1.27
C PRO A 118 12.82 11.65 -0.14
N ALA A 119 13.95 12.31 0.06
CA ALA A 119 14.11 13.44 0.96
C ALA A 119 14.30 14.74 0.15
N ALA A 120 14.37 15.90 0.83
CA ALA A 120 14.51 17.19 0.17
C ALA A 120 15.72 17.23 -0.79
N GLY A 121 15.44 17.56 -2.06
CA GLY A 121 16.40 17.52 -3.17
C GLY A 121 16.45 16.15 -3.86
N ALA A 122 17.60 15.79 -4.43
CA ALA A 122 17.84 14.47 -5.04
C ALA A 122 18.38 13.43 -4.05
N ARG A 123 18.06 13.59 -2.75
CA ARG A 123 18.58 12.73 -1.68
C ARG A 123 17.57 11.65 -1.32
N THR A 124 18.04 10.45 -1.02
CA THR A 124 17.23 9.36 -0.45
C THR A 124 17.51 9.27 1.04
N ARG A 125 16.45 9.13 1.84
CA ARG A 125 16.57 8.78 3.27
C ARG A 125 16.20 7.32 3.45
N THR A 126 16.94 6.64 4.31
CA THR A 126 16.66 5.27 4.75
C THR A 126 16.52 5.25 6.26
N GLU A 127 15.44 4.67 6.74
CA GLU A 127 15.23 4.35 8.15
C GLU A 127 15.52 2.87 8.35
N ALA A 128 16.62 2.57 9.03
CA ALA A 128 17.12 1.21 9.19
C ALA A 128 16.26 0.39 10.14
N ASP A 129 15.80 0.97 11.25
CA ASP A 129 14.96 0.28 12.23
C ASP A 129 13.47 0.62 12.04
N MET A 130 12.75 -0.30 11.40
CA MET A 130 11.30 -0.19 11.20
C MET A 130 10.50 -0.89 12.31
N SER A 131 11.16 -1.51 13.30
CA SER A 131 10.52 -2.23 14.40
C SER A 131 9.51 -1.38 15.17
N PRO A 132 9.68 -0.05 15.35
CA PRO A 132 8.64 0.75 15.95
C PRO A 132 7.32 0.61 15.17
N TRP A 133 7.31 0.76 13.85
CA TRP A 133 6.07 0.76 13.05
C TRP A 133 5.49 -0.62 12.78
N LEU A 134 6.18 -1.68 13.20
CA LEU A 134 5.68 -3.05 13.08
C LEU A 134 4.42 -3.25 13.91
N GLY A 135 3.38 -3.81 13.29
CA GLY A 135 2.12 -4.16 13.93
C GLY A 135 1.36 -5.19 13.10
N LYS A 136 0.18 -5.59 13.57
CA LYS A 136 -0.71 -6.48 12.82
C LYS A 136 -1.31 -5.76 11.61
N ARG A 137 -1.51 -6.48 10.50
CA ARG A 137 -2.27 -5.97 9.34
C ARG A 137 -3.63 -5.44 9.79
N ALA A 138 -4.11 -4.39 9.11
CA ALA A 138 -5.35 -3.67 9.43
C ALA A 138 -5.32 -2.92 10.78
N GLY A 139 -4.15 -2.72 11.38
CA GLY A 139 -3.95 -1.71 12.43
C GLY A 139 -4.11 -0.27 11.90
N VAL A 140 -4.23 0.71 12.80
CA VAL A 140 -4.31 2.13 12.43
C VAL A 140 -2.93 2.68 12.05
N GLY A 141 -1.85 2.15 12.65
CA GLY A 141 -0.50 2.71 12.50
C GLY A 141 -0.27 3.94 13.39
N LYS A 142 0.89 4.59 13.20
CA LYS A 142 1.35 5.72 14.02
C LYS A 142 2.10 6.76 13.19
N ALA A 143 2.49 7.88 13.78
CA ALA A 143 3.18 8.94 13.05
C ALA A 143 4.44 8.39 12.36
N PRO A 144 4.71 8.74 11.09
CA PRO A 144 5.85 8.22 10.34
C PRO A 144 7.19 8.75 10.92
N PRO A 145 8.33 8.16 10.51
CA PRO A 145 9.66 8.61 10.90
C PRO A 145 9.89 10.10 10.65
N HIS A 146 10.82 10.68 11.39
CA HIS A 146 11.20 12.08 11.17
C HIS A 146 11.74 12.27 9.75
N GLY A 147 11.34 13.35 9.08
CA GLY A 147 11.73 13.61 7.69
C GLY A 147 10.98 12.78 6.64
N PHE A 148 9.89 12.10 7.01
CA PHE A 148 8.98 11.49 6.03
C PHE A 148 8.25 12.57 5.18
N PRO A 149 8.03 12.34 3.87
CA PRO A 149 7.46 13.34 2.96
C PRO A 149 6.09 13.85 3.41
N ARG A 150 5.82 15.13 3.12
CA ARG A 150 4.57 15.79 3.56
C ARG A 150 3.36 15.39 2.72
N ASP A 151 3.58 14.92 1.51
CA ASP A 151 2.56 14.39 0.60
C ASP A 151 2.22 12.91 0.89
N ASN A 152 2.82 12.32 1.91
CA ASN A 152 2.61 10.94 2.35
C ASN A 152 2.84 9.90 1.24
N ARG A 153 3.92 10.06 0.46
CA ARG A 153 4.34 9.13 -0.59
C ARG A 153 5.73 8.56 -0.33
N PHE A 154 5.97 7.34 -0.81
CA PHE A 154 7.26 6.67 -0.71
C PHE A 154 8.17 6.88 -1.92
N GLY A 155 7.66 7.46 -3.01
CA GLY A 155 8.40 7.76 -4.25
C GLY A 155 7.60 7.48 -5.50
#